data_AF-A8AG11-F1
#
_entry.id   AF-A8AG11-F1
#
_cell.length_a   1.000
_cell.length_b   1.000
_cell.length_c   1.000
_cell.angle_alpha   90.00
_cell.angle_beta   90.00
_cell.angle_gamma   90.00
#
_symmetry.space_group_name_H-M   'P 1'
#
loop_
_entity.id
_entity.type
_entity.pdbx_description
1 polymer ?
#
loop_
_entity_poly.entity_id
_entity_poly.type
_entity_poly.pdbx_seq_one_letter_code
_entity_poly.pdbx_strand_id
1 'polypeptide(L)'
;MALVKASLKLFGGDTVIVRCSERCHIHLMSEKKHVKDTQTDILSVQNRDNAWLTVPYTGVWNVLIDSHSQSLEHSISYIAA
;
A
#
# COMPACT_ATOMS: atom_id res chain seq x y z
N MET A 1 9.33 -7.95 -14.39
CA MET A 1 8.68 -6.97 -13.50
C MET A 1 7.68 -7.74 -12.66
N ALA A 2 7.76 -7.63 -11.34
CA ALA A 2 6.80 -8.24 -10.43
C ALA A 2 5.91 -7.13 -9.86
N LEU A 3 4.60 -7.26 -10.08
CA LEU A 3 3.58 -6.40 -9.49
C LEU A 3 2.79 -7.21 -8.46
N VAL A 4 2.79 -6.76 -7.22
CA VAL A 4 1.99 -7.34 -6.14
C VAL A 4 0.82 -6.42 -5.86
N LYS A 5 -0.37 -7.00 -5.70
CA LYS A 5 -1.56 -6.30 -5.22
C LYS A 5 -2.16 -7.07 -4.04
N ALA A 6 -2.33 -6.40 -2.91
CA ALA A 6 -3.06 -6.92 -1.76
C ALA A 6 -4.17 -5.93 -1.37
N SER A 7 -5.37 -6.45 -1.12
CA SER A 7 -6.53 -5.66 -0.70
C SER A 7 -6.82 -5.94 0.77
N LEU A 8 -6.84 -4.88 1.59
CA LEU A 8 -7.01 -4.97 3.04
C LEU A 8 -8.15 -4.05 3.48
N LYS A 9 -8.98 -4.52 4.40
CA LYS A 9 -9.94 -3.67 5.11
C LYS A 9 -9.25 -3.12 6.36
N LEU A 10 -9.03 -1.82 6.39
CA LEU A 10 -8.25 -1.13 7.42
C LEU A 10 -9.07 -0.02 8.07
N PHE A 11 -8.75 0.29 9.32
CA PHE A 11 -9.35 1.39 10.06
C PHE A 11 -8.49 2.66 9.96
N GLY A 12 -9.13 3.82 10.06
CA GLY A 12 -8.41 5.09 10.14
C GLY A 12 -7.51 5.11 11.37
N GLY A 13 -6.23 5.41 11.17
CA GLY A 13 -5.18 5.34 12.18
C GLY A 13 -4.29 4.10 12.09
N ASP A 14 -4.77 3.00 11.50
CA ASP A 14 -3.96 1.79 11.32
C ASP A 14 -2.69 2.11 10.53
N THR A 15 -1.59 1.43 10.83
CA THR A 15 -0.33 1.60 10.10
C THR A 15 0.00 0.35 9.31
N VAL A 16 0.04 0.49 7.98
CA VAL A 16 0.50 -0.55 7.06
C VAL A 16 2.02 -0.50 6.99
N ILE A 17 2.64 -1.66 7.17
CA ILE A 17 4.07 -1.86 7.09
C ILE A 17 4.35 -2.76 5.90
N VAL A 18 5.12 -2.24 4.94
CA VAL A 18 5.55 -3.00 3.76
C VAL A 18 7.06 -3.16 3.82
N ARG A 19 7.55 -4.37 3.57
CA ARG A 19 8.98 -4.66 3.41
C ARG A 19 9.20 -5.44 2.13
N CYS A 20 10.23 -5.07 1.40
CA CYS A 20 10.69 -5.66 0.16
C CYS A 20 12.15 -6.10 0.33
N SER A 21 12.56 -7.19 -0.33
CA SER A 21 13.97 -7.59 -0.40
C SER A 21 14.85 -6.63 -1.21
N GLU A 22 14.23 -5.86 -2.12
CA GLU A 22 14.88 -4.88 -2.98
C GLU A 22 14.13 -3.54 -2.95
N ARG A 23 14.71 -2.50 -3.57
CA ARG A 23 14.03 -1.19 -3.69
C ARG A 23 12.81 -1.33 -4.60
N CYS A 24 11.65 -1.01 -4.04
CA CYS A 24 10.35 -1.13 -4.68
C CYS A 24 9.60 0.21 -4.61
N HIS A 25 8.58 0.35 -5.45
CA HIS A 25 7.60 1.43 -5.39
C HIS A 25 6.36 0.90 -4.71
N ILE A 26 6.01 1.50 -3.57
CA ILE A 26 4.91 1.06 -2.73
C ILE A 26 3.82 2.11 -2.81
N HIS A 27 2.61 1.69 -3.17
CA HIS A 27 1.43 2.54 -3.22
C HIS A 27 0.33 1.97 -2.32
N LEU A 28 -0.27 2.82 -1.51
CA LEU A 28 -1.47 2.53 -0.74
C LEU A 28 -2.61 3.37 -1.33
N MET A 29 -3.56 2.69 -1.97
CA MET A 29 -4.66 3.34 -2.70
C MET A 29 -5.99 3.00 -2.06
N SER A 30 -6.86 3.98 -1.84
CA SER A 30 -8.20 3.68 -1.36
C SER A 30 -9.10 3.16 -2.48
N GLU A 31 -9.95 2.18 -2.17
CA GLU A 31 -11.03 1.75 -3.06
C GLU A 31 -12.28 2.63 -2.92
N LYS A 32 -12.11 3.96 -2.75
CA LYS A 32 -13.23 4.90 -2.58
C LYS A 32 -14.33 4.63 -3.62
N LYS A 33 -15.53 4.23 -3.14
CA LYS A 33 -16.78 4.16 -3.91
C LYS A 33 -17.52 5.50 -3.96
N HIS A 34 -16.82 6.64 -3.85
CA HIS A 34 -17.53 7.92 -3.73
C HIS A 34 -17.83 8.50 -5.12
N VAL A 35 -19.11 8.45 -5.50
CA VAL A 35 -19.71 8.86 -6.78
C VAL A 35 -19.51 10.36 -7.12
N LYS A 36 -18.75 11.12 -6.32
CA LYS A 36 -18.55 12.57 -6.50
C LYS A 36 -17.10 13.04 -6.49
N ASP A 37 -16.14 12.16 -6.24
CA ASP A 37 -14.73 12.54 -6.15
C ASP A 37 -13.92 11.64 -7.08
N THR A 38 -13.52 12.16 -8.22
CA THR A 38 -12.74 11.45 -9.26
C THR A 38 -11.31 11.16 -8.83
N GLN A 39 -10.89 11.60 -7.64
CA GLN A 39 -9.54 11.44 -7.14
C GLN A 39 -9.46 10.29 -6.13
N THR A 40 -8.79 9.21 -6.54
CA THR A 40 -8.38 8.14 -5.63
C THR A 40 -7.27 8.66 -4.72
N ASP A 41 -7.45 8.54 -3.40
CA ASP A 41 -6.35 8.84 -2.47
C ASP A 41 -5.26 7.79 -2.62
N ILE A 42 -4.06 8.25 -2.99
CA ILE A 42 -2.87 7.44 -3.19
C ILE A 42 -1.76 7.99 -2.30
N LEU A 43 -1.31 7.18 -1.34
CA LEU A 43 -0.07 7.41 -0.61
C LEU A 43 1.01 6.58 -1.26
N SER A 44 2.14 7.19 -1.63
CA SER A 44 3.21 6.46 -2.32
C SER A 44 4.57 6.71 -1.70
N VAL A 45 5.37 5.65 -1.67
CA VAL A 45 6.76 5.66 -1.24
C VAL A 45 7.57 5.03 -2.35
N GLN A 46 8.50 5.79 -2.91
CA GLN A 46 9.32 5.35 -4.03
C GLN A 46 10.73 4.98 -3.58
N ASN A 47 11.30 3.99 -4.26
CA ASN A 47 12.70 3.59 -4.15
C ASN A 47 13.13 3.25 -2.72
N ARG A 48 12.29 2.52 -1.98
CA ARG A 48 12.54 2.06 -0.61
C ARG A 48 12.36 0.56 -0.51
N ASP A 49 13.10 -0.07 0.39
CA ASP A 49 12.92 -1.47 0.81
C ASP A 49 11.87 -1.60 1.93
N ASN A 50 11.47 -0.50 2.55
CA ASN A 50 10.46 -0.48 3.60
C ASN A 50 9.58 0.78 3.54
N ALA A 51 8.33 0.65 3.98
CA ALA A 51 7.41 1.78 4.10
C ALA A 51 6.47 1.59 5.29
N TRP A 52 6.17 2.70 5.98
CA TRP A 52 5.12 2.80 6.98
C TRP A 52 4.11 3.81 6.49
N LEU A 53 2.88 3.35 6.28
CA LEU A 53 1.80 4.13 5.71
C LEU A 53 0.64 4.12 6.69
N THR A 54 0.40 5.27 7.31
CA THR A 54 -0.77 5.46 8.18
C THR A 54 -2.02 5.64 7.33
N VAL A 55 -3.04 4.86 7.66
CA VAL A 55 -4.33 4.85 6.97
C VAL A 55 -5.11 6.11 7.40
N PRO A 56 -5.45 7.01 6.46
CA PRO A 56 -6.08 8.28 6.82
C PRO A 56 -7.54 8.12 7.26
N TYR A 57 -8.24 7.08 6.77
CA TYR A 57 -9.63 6.80 7.12
C TYR A 57 -9.99 5.33 6.90
N THR A 58 -11.01 4.86 7.62
CA THR A 58 -11.52 3.50 7.53
C THR A 58 -12.03 3.19 6.12
N GLY A 59 -11.59 2.08 5.55
CA GLY A 59 -12.00 1.66 4.22
C GLY A 59 -11.27 0.42 3.73
N VAL A 60 -11.53 0.08 2.46
CA VAL A 60 -10.71 -0.90 1.75
C VAL A 60 -9.58 -0.18 1.06
N TRP A 61 -8.37 -0.67 1.29
CA TRP A 61 -7.14 -0.11 0.76
C TRP A 61 -6.37 -1.19 0.00
N ASN A 62 -5.89 -0.82 -1.18
CA ASN A 62 -5.04 -1.63 -2.02
C ASN A 62 -3.59 -1.24 -1.80
N VAL A 63 -2.78 -2.19 -1.34
CA VAL A 63 -1.32 -2.09 -1.32
C VAL A 63 -0.82 -2.62 -2.67
N LEU A 64 -0.19 -1.76 -3.46
CA LEU A 64 0.54 -2.13 -4.65
C LEU A 64 2.03 -2.04 -4.39
N ILE A 65 2.76 -3.06 -4.82
CA ILE A 65 4.22 -3.08 -4.80
C ILE A 65 4.67 -3.33 -6.23
N ASP A 66 5.32 -2.32 -6.81
CA ASP A 66 5.94 -2.42 -8.13
C ASP A 66 7.46 -2.55 -7.95
N SER A 67 8.04 -3.59 -8.54
CA SER A 67 9.48 -3.80 -8.55
C SER A 67 9.98 -4.23 -9.92
N HIS A 68 11.23 -3.82 -10.19
CA HIS A 68 11.93 -4.21 -11.41
C HIS A 68 12.44 -5.66 -11.37
N SER A 69 12.47 -6.30 -10.19
CA SER A 69 12.91 -7.69 -10.00
C SER A 69 11.79 -8.70 -10.26
N GLN A 70 12.13 -9.90 -10.73
CA GLN A 70 11.16 -10.99 -10.93
C GLN A 70 11.01 -11.87 -9.67
N SER A 71 11.99 -11.85 -8.77
CA SER A 71 12.05 -12.65 -7.55
C SER A 71 11.87 -11.80 -6.29
N LEU A 72 10.94 -10.83 -6.33
CA LEU A 72 10.69 -9.93 -5.20
C LEU A 72 10.08 -10.69 -4.02
N GLU A 73 10.86 -10.85 -2.95
CA GLU A 73 10.33 -11.24 -1.66
C GLU A 73 9.73 -10.00 -0.97
N HIS A 74 8.51 -10.14 -0.47
CA HIS A 74 7.80 -9.04 0.15
C HIS A 74 7.01 -9.53 1.37
N SER A 75 6.76 -8.60 2.29
CA SER A 75 5.80 -8.81 3.39
C SER A 75 4.95 -7.56 3.56
N ILE A 76 3.67 -7.79 3.84
CA ILE A 76 2.69 -6.77 4.13
C ILE A 76 2.11 -7.11 5.49
N SER A 77 2.19 -6.17 6.42
CA SER A 77 1.65 -6.30 7.77
C SER A 77 0.95 -5.01 8.15
N TYR A 78 0.10 -5.05 9.18
CA TYR A 78 -0.51 -3.84 9.71
C TYR A 78 -0.56 -3.90 11.23
N ILE A 79 -0.51 -2.72 11.85
CA ILE A 79 -0.68 -2.52 13.28
C ILE A 79 -1.94 -1.68 13.46
N ALA A 80 -2.86 -2.17 14.28
CA ALA A 80 -4.06 -1.42 14.65
C ALA A 80 -3.68 -0.20 15.53
N ALA A 81 -4.40 0.91 15.37
CA ALA A 81 -4.25 2.09 16.21
C ALA A 81 -4.73 1.88 17.66
#